data_AF-A0A942YHS8-F1
#
_entry.id   AF-A0A942YHS8-F1
#
_cell.length_a   1.000
_cell.length_b   1.000
_cell.length_c   1.000
_cell.angle_alpha   90.00
_cell.angle_beta   90.00
_cell.angle_gamma   90.00
#
_symmetry.space_group_name_H-M   'P 1'
#
loop_
_entity.id
_entity.type
_entity.pdbx_description
1 polymer ?
#
loop_
_entity_poly.entity_id
_entity_poly.type
_entity_poly.pdbx_seq_one_letter_code
_entity_poly.pdbx_strand_id
1 'polypeptide(L)'
;MERERFEEIIKMHERMIFHVMKSLGIYKNQDEFYQTGLIGLWDAYQRFDGEKGKFSTYAYSYIKGRILTELTKMSRFEEKNVYPDEEFWEMTVDENVMAPMELEQLNPYCKGLTERQKLWVIDTFYYGLSVQEIAGKEGVSLSAVKKWRAGAIQKIRRNLEEGVIDL
;
A
#
# COMPACT_ATOMS: atom_id res chain seq x y z
N MET A 1 19.51 -9.10 -36.13
CA MET A 1 18.45 -10.09 -36.39
C MET A 1 17.34 -10.07 -35.35
N GLU A 2 17.50 -10.54 -34.10
CA GLU A 2 16.37 -10.57 -33.14
C GLU A 2 15.90 -9.18 -32.66
N ARG A 3 16.85 -8.27 -32.41
CA ARG A 3 16.53 -6.85 -32.08
C ARG A 3 15.77 -6.13 -33.20
N GLU A 4 16.27 -6.22 -34.43
CA GLU A 4 15.63 -5.60 -35.61
C GLU A 4 14.21 -6.12 -35.83
N ARG A 5 14.00 -7.43 -35.63
CA ARG A 5 12.68 -8.06 -35.77
C ARG A 5 11.69 -7.56 -34.71
N PHE A 6 12.15 -7.27 -33.50
CA PHE A 6 11.28 -6.71 -32.46
C PHE A 6 10.96 -5.23 -32.68
N GLU A 7 11.91 -4.44 -33.20
CA GLU A 7 11.64 -3.04 -33.57
C GLU A 7 10.50 -2.93 -34.61
N GLU A 8 10.43 -3.87 -35.56
CA GLU A 8 9.30 -3.95 -36.49
C GLU A 8 7.98 -4.29 -35.79
N ILE A 9 8.00 -5.23 -34.84
CA ILE A 9 6.83 -5.57 -34.03
C ILE A 9 6.33 -4.36 -33.24
N ILE A 10 7.25 -3.58 -32.65
CA ILE A 10 6.93 -2.33 -31.95
C ILE A 10 6.23 -1.38 -32.91
N LYS A 11 6.82 -1.08 -34.08
CA LYS A 11 6.23 -0.16 -35.06
C LYS A 11 4.81 -0.55 -35.48
N MET A 12 4.53 -1.85 -35.59
CA MET A 12 3.19 -2.35 -35.97
C MET A 12 2.17 -2.28 -34.83
N HIS A 13 2.59 -2.36 -33.57
CA HIS A 13 1.69 -2.51 -32.42
C HIS A 13 1.74 -1.34 -31.44
N GLU A 14 2.56 -0.32 -31.68
CA GLU A 14 2.71 0.85 -30.82
C GLU A 14 1.36 1.54 -30.53
N ARG A 15 0.53 1.71 -31.56
CA ARG A 15 -0.82 2.29 -31.39
C ARG A 15 -1.71 1.48 -30.44
N MET A 16 -1.48 0.17 -30.33
CA MET A 16 -2.20 -0.70 -29.40
C MET A 16 -1.86 -0.36 -27.95
N ILE A 17 -0.60 -0.08 -27.65
CA ILE A 17 -0.16 0.32 -26.31
C ILE A 17 -0.84 1.62 -25.90
N PHE A 18 -0.78 2.64 -26.75
CA PHE A 18 -1.46 3.92 -26.50
C PHE A 18 -2.98 3.75 -26.38
N HIS A 19 -3.59 2.90 -27.20
CA HIS A 19 -5.01 2.61 -27.09
C HIS A 19 -5.37 1.97 -25.75
N VAL A 20 -4.57 1.00 -25.27
CA VAL A 20 -4.77 0.36 -23.96
C VAL A 20 -4.63 1.40 -22.85
N MET A 21 -3.57 2.21 -22.86
CA MET A 21 -3.35 3.26 -21.85
C MET A 21 -4.52 4.24 -21.80
N LYS A 22 -5.00 4.70 -22.97
CA LYS A 22 -6.18 5.57 -23.08
C LYS A 22 -7.44 4.88 -22.55
N SER A 23 -7.66 3.60 -22.87
CA SER A 23 -8.83 2.84 -22.41
C SER A 23 -8.87 2.63 -20.90
N LEU A 24 -7.71 2.66 -20.24
CA LEU A 24 -7.56 2.54 -18.79
C LEU A 24 -7.54 3.91 -18.08
N GLY A 25 -7.72 5.01 -18.82
CA GLY A 25 -7.75 6.35 -18.26
C GLY A 25 -6.41 6.81 -17.67
N ILE A 26 -5.29 6.27 -18.16
CA ILE A 26 -3.96 6.67 -17.70
C ILE A 26 -3.72 8.10 -18.17
N TYR A 27 -3.43 9.01 -17.24
CA TYR A 27 -3.10 10.41 -17.51
C TYR A 27 -1.77 10.84 -16.87
N LYS A 28 -1.36 10.25 -15.74
CA LYS A 28 -0.04 10.41 -15.11
C LYS A 28 0.94 9.34 -15.57
N ASN A 29 2.25 9.60 -15.44
CA ASN A 29 3.31 8.60 -15.64
C ASN A 29 3.24 7.87 -17.00
N GLN A 30 2.85 8.58 -18.06
CA GLN A 30 2.62 8.00 -19.39
C GLN A 30 3.82 7.21 -19.90
N ASP A 31 5.02 7.75 -19.75
CA ASP A 31 6.24 7.12 -20.27
C ASP A 31 6.53 5.78 -19.59
N GLU A 32 6.30 5.69 -18.27
CA GLU A 32 6.49 4.46 -17.49
C GLU A 32 5.45 3.38 -17.86
N PHE A 33 4.20 3.79 -18.07
CA PHE A 33 3.15 2.89 -18.55
C PHE A 33 3.36 2.46 -19.99
N TYR A 34 3.90 3.33 -20.85
CA TYR A 34 4.28 2.99 -22.21
C TYR A 34 5.40 1.94 -22.21
N GLN A 35 6.45 2.14 -21.40
CA GLN A 35 7.51 1.15 -21.22
C GLN A 35 6.98 -0.18 -20.68
N THR A 36 6.06 -0.14 -19.71
CA THR A 36 5.37 -1.33 -19.20
C THR A 36 4.60 -2.05 -20.30
N GLY A 37 3.97 -1.30 -21.20
CA GLY A 37 3.32 -1.83 -22.40
C GLY A 37 4.30 -2.50 -23.37
N LEU A 38 5.47 -1.89 -23.62
CA LEU A 38 6.52 -2.49 -24.45
C LEU A 38 7.04 -3.81 -23.86
N ILE A 39 7.23 -3.88 -22.54
CA ILE A 39 7.61 -5.13 -21.86
C ILE A 39 6.51 -6.19 -22.02
N GLY A 40 5.24 -5.80 -21.89
CA GLY A 40 4.11 -6.70 -22.15
C GLY A 40 4.08 -7.22 -23.59
N LEU A 41 4.37 -6.36 -24.56
CA LEU A 41 4.47 -6.74 -25.97
C LEU A 41 5.66 -7.67 -26.23
N TRP A 42 6.81 -7.43 -25.59
CA TRP A 42 7.99 -8.31 -25.66
C TRP A 42 7.67 -9.72 -25.12
N ASP A 43 7.05 -9.81 -23.95
CA ASP A 43 6.67 -11.10 -23.37
C ASP A 43 5.68 -11.85 -24.26
N ALA A 44 4.71 -11.12 -24.83
CA ALA A 44 3.75 -11.68 -25.76
C ALA A 44 4.47 -12.25 -26.99
N TYR A 45 5.42 -11.50 -27.56
CA TYR A 45 6.22 -11.92 -28.71
C TYR A 45 7.00 -13.21 -28.42
N GLN A 46 7.64 -13.31 -27.26
CA GLN A 46 8.45 -14.47 -26.86
C GLN A 46 7.61 -15.73 -26.59
N ARG A 47 6.37 -15.58 -26.14
CA ARG A 47 5.51 -16.70 -25.70
C ARG A 47 4.38 -17.04 -26.65
N PHE A 48 4.25 -16.29 -27.75
CA PHE A 48 3.17 -16.48 -28.68
C PHE A 48 3.27 -17.82 -29.40
N ASP A 49 2.12 -18.48 -29.48
CA ASP A 49 1.94 -19.76 -30.14
C ASP A 49 0.92 -19.56 -31.27
N GLY A 50 1.39 -19.69 -32.52
CA GLY A 50 0.60 -19.39 -33.72
C GLY A 50 -0.65 -20.25 -33.88
N GLU A 51 -0.65 -21.45 -33.30
CA GLU A 51 -1.79 -22.36 -33.32
C GLU A 51 -2.94 -21.88 -32.44
N LYS A 52 -2.67 -20.96 -31.49
CA LYS A 52 -3.65 -20.49 -30.49
C LYS A 52 -4.40 -19.22 -30.92
N GLY A 53 -4.16 -18.70 -32.12
CA GLY A 53 -4.92 -17.60 -32.70
C GLY A 53 -4.06 -16.45 -33.23
N LYS A 54 -4.62 -15.24 -33.28
CA LYS A 54 -3.93 -14.06 -33.83
C LYS A 54 -3.02 -13.40 -32.78
N PHE A 55 -1.79 -13.08 -33.17
CA PHE A 55 -0.83 -12.38 -32.31
C PHE A 55 -1.39 -11.10 -31.72
N SER A 56 -2.08 -10.27 -32.51
CA SER A 56 -2.60 -8.98 -32.01
C SER A 56 -3.59 -9.13 -30.85
N THR A 57 -4.42 -10.18 -30.85
CA THR A 57 -5.35 -10.48 -29.75
C THR A 57 -4.59 -10.92 -28.49
N TYR A 58 -3.56 -11.75 -28.69
CA TYR A 58 -2.71 -12.24 -27.61
C TYR A 58 -1.89 -11.09 -26.98
N ALA A 59 -1.25 -10.28 -27.81
CA ALA A 59 -0.48 -9.11 -27.42
C ALA A 59 -1.33 -8.09 -26.67
N TYR A 60 -2.55 -7.79 -27.16
CA TYR A 60 -3.47 -6.89 -26.46
C TYR A 60 -3.74 -7.35 -25.02
N SER A 61 -3.99 -8.65 -24.83
CA SER A 61 -4.28 -9.22 -23.52
C SER A 61 -3.08 -9.11 -22.56
N TYR A 62 -1.86 -9.38 -23.06
CA TYR A 62 -0.62 -9.27 -22.30
C TYR A 62 -0.29 -7.82 -21.93
N ILE A 63 -0.35 -6.90 -22.89
CA ILE A 63 -0.11 -5.46 -22.68
C ILE A 63 -1.07 -4.94 -21.61
N LYS A 64 -2.37 -5.20 -21.79
CA LYS A 64 -3.41 -4.76 -20.84
C LYS A 64 -3.20 -5.35 -19.45
N GLY A 65 -2.88 -6.65 -19.35
CA GLY A 65 -2.62 -7.32 -18.08
C GLY A 65 -1.41 -6.73 -17.34
N ARG A 66 -0.31 -6.47 -18.05
CA ARG A 66 0.89 -5.84 -17.46
C ARG A 66 0.61 -4.42 -16.97
N ILE A 67 -0.03 -3.59 -17.79
CA ILE A 67 -0.37 -2.21 -17.42
C ILE A 67 -1.33 -2.20 -16.20
N LEU A 68 -2.33 -3.08 -16.16
CA LEU A 68 -3.26 -3.19 -15.04
C LEU A 68 -2.56 -3.61 -13.74
N THR A 69 -1.61 -4.53 -13.84
CA THR A 69 -0.79 -4.98 -12.70
C THR A 69 0.00 -3.81 -12.14
N GLU A 70 0.60 -2.99 -13.00
CA GLU A 70 1.38 -1.83 -12.57
C GLU A 70 0.51 -0.72 -11.98
N LEU A 71 -0.66 -0.44 -12.57
CA LEU A 71 -1.66 0.46 -11.98
C LEU A 71 -2.06 0.02 -10.56
N THR A 72 -2.27 -1.28 -10.36
CA THR A 72 -2.63 -1.83 -9.05
C THR A 72 -1.51 -1.65 -8.03
N LYS A 73 -0.25 -1.77 -8.44
CA LYS A 73 0.90 -1.51 -7.56
C LYS A 73 1.03 -0.04 -7.23
N MET A 74 0.90 0.86 -8.21
CA MET A 74 0.97 2.30 -8.01
C MET A 74 -0.14 2.79 -7.07
N SER A 75 -1.38 2.36 -7.27
CA SER A 75 -2.49 2.69 -6.35
C SER A 75 -2.21 2.24 -4.91
N ARG A 76 -1.71 1.01 -4.71
CA ARG A 76 -1.30 0.54 -3.38
C ARG A 76 -0.12 1.30 -2.78
N PHE A 77 0.75 1.84 -3.64
CA PHE A 77 1.89 2.65 -3.21
C PHE A 77 1.41 4.04 -2.78
N GLU A 78 0.56 4.70 -3.56
CA GLU A 78 -0.04 6.00 -3.23
C GLU A 78 -0.90 5.94 -1.96
N GLU A 79 -1.69 4.88 -1.77
CA GLU A 79 -2.46 4.66 -0.53
C GLU A 79 -1.58 4.55 0.73
N LYS A 80 -0.36 4.05 0.58
CA LYS A 80 0.57 3.83 1.69
C LYS A 80 1.58 4.96 1.87
N ASN A 81 1.80 5.75 0.84
CA ASN A 81 2.76 6.84 0.79
C ASN A 81 2.01 8.10 0.35
N VAL A 82 1.28 8.70 1.29
CA VAL A 82 0.77 10.06 1.10
C VAL A 82 1.99 10.98 1.20
N TYR A 83 2.39 11.57 0.08
CA TYR A 83 3.34 12.68 0.14
C TYR A 83 2.62 13.84 0.82
N PRO A 84 3.15 14.34 1.93
CA PRO A 84 2.55 15.48 2.57
C PRO A 84 2.64 16.70 1.65
N ASP A 85 1.56 17.45 1.53
CA ASP A 85 1.54 18.73 0.81
C ASP A 85 2.35 19.80 1.55
N GLU A 86 2.54 20.97 0.93
CA GLU A 86 3.25 22.09 1.58
C GLU A 86 2.57 22.50 2.90
N GLU A 87 1.24 22.36 2.99
CA GLU A 87 0.45 22.65 4.19
C GLU A 87 0.77 21.68 5.35
N PHE A 88 1.09 20.42 5.07
CA PHE A 88 1.59 19.46 6.07
C PHE A 88 2.96 19.84 6.63
N TRP A 89 3.85 20.45 5.84
CA TRP A 89 5.15 20.92 6.36
C TRP A 89 5.02 22.21 7.18
N GLU A 90 3.98 23.00 6.89
CA GLU A 90 3.61 24.18 7.68
C GLU A 90 2.82 23.85 8.95
N MET A 91 2.24 22.65 9.06
CA MET A 91 1.77 22.11 10.33
C MET A 91 2.97 21.93 11.28
N THR A 92 3.11 22.84 12.24
CA THR A 92 3.90 22.54 13.43
C THR A 92 3.22 21.36 14.12
N VAL A 93 3.85 20.19 14.09
CA VAL A 93 3.51 19.11 15.01
C VAL A 93 3.64 19.70 16.41
N ASP A 94 2.53 19.78 17.14
CA ASP A 94 2.60 19.97 18.58
C ASP A 94 3.53 18.87 19.08
N GLU A 95 4.67 19.27 19.67
CA GLU A 95 5.69 18.33 20.13
C GLU A 95 5.08 17.31 21.13
N ASN A 96 3.95 17.63 21.76
CA ASN A 96 3.19 16.72 22.61
C ASN A 96 2.41 15.62 21.87
N VAL A 97 2.09 15.78 20.58
CA VAL A 97 1.28 14.79 19.82
C VAL A 97 2.15 13.66 19.24
N MET A 98 3.45 13.91 19.07
CA MET A 98 4.43 12.91 18.61
C MET A 98 5.39 12.43 19.70
N ALA A 99 5.44 13.10 20.85
CA ALA A 99 6.16 12.59 22.02
C ALA A 99 5.40 11.39 22.60
N PRO A 100 6.10 10.30 22.95
CA PRO A 100 5.46 9.25 23.70
C PRO A 100 4.86 9.80 24.99
N MET A 101 3.62 9.44 25.28
CA MET A 101 2.96 9.85 26.51
C MET A 101 3.74 9.34 27.71
N GLU A 102 3.81 10.11 28.79
CA GLU A 102 4.41 9.63 30.03
C GLU A 102 3.60 8.44 30.59
N LEU A 103 4.28 7.50 31.24
CA LEU A 103 3.64 6.28 31.75
C LEU A 103 2.51 6.58 32.75
N GLU A 104 2.68 7.64 33.56
CA GLU A 104 1.68 8.09 34.52
C GLU A 104 0.39 8.58 33.85
N GLN A 105 0.51 9.20 32.66
CA GLN A 105 -0.61 9.68 31.86
C GLN A 105 -1.38 8.54 31.17
N LEU A 106 -0.73 7.38 30.94
CA LEU A 106 -1.36 6.20 30.32
C LEU A 106 -2.12 5.30 31.30
N ASN A 107 -1.80 5.40 32.60
CA ASN A 107 -2.36 4.53 33.63
C ASN A 107 -3.90 4.56 33.72
N PRO A 108 -4.59 5.73 33.61
CA PRO A 108 -6.05 5.78 33.62
C PRO A 108 -6.69 4.97 32.48
N TYR A 109 -6.09 5.01 31.29
CA TYR A 109 -6.56 4.31 30.09
C TYR A 109 -6.35 2.80 30.14
N CYS A 110 -5.49 2.30 31.02
CA CYS A 110 -5.20 0.88 31.18
C CYS A 110 -6.22 0.13 32.06
N LYS A 111 -7.20 0.83 32.64
CA LYS A 111 -8.20 0.26 33.55
C LYS A 111 -9.11 -0.74 32.82
N GLY A 112 -9.16 -1.99 33.30
CA GLY A 112 -9.99 -3.06 32.73
C GLY A 112 -9.46 -3.69 31.43
N LEU A 113 -8.25 -3.29 30.99
CA LEU A 113 -7.55 -3.92 29.88
C LEU A 113 -6.88 -5.22 30.36
N THR A 114 -6.77 -6.20 29.45
CA THR A 114 -5.95 -7.40 29.70
C THR A 114 -4.46 -7.05 29.60
N GLU A 115 -3.59 -7.88 30.13
CA GLU A 115 -2.13 -7.65 30.06
C GLU A 115 -1.63 -7.45 28.62
N ARG A 116 -2.18 -8.21 27.67
CA ARG A 116 -1.85 -8.04 26.24
C ARG A 116 -2.37 -6.73 25.64
N GLN A 117 -3.50 -6.23 26.12
CA GLN A 117 -4.04 -4.94 25.71
C GLN A 117 -3.25 -3.78 26.32
N LYS A 118 -2.89 -3.86 27.60
CA LYS A 118 -2.02 -2.88 28.28
C LYS A 118 -0.64 -2.82 27.64
N LEU A 119 -0.04 -3.97 27.36
CA LEU A 119 1.23 -4.06 26.66
C LEU A 119 1.17 -3.34 25.31
N TRP A 120 0.12 -3.56 24.53
CA TRP A 120 -0.07 -2.82 23.28
C TRP A 120 -0.17 -1.30 23.50
N VAL A 121 -0.92 -0.84 24.52
CA VAL A 121 -1.03 0.59 24.83
C VAL A 121 0.34 1.19 25.16
N ILE A 122 1.11 0.55 26.04
CA ILE A 122 2.43 1.04 26.44
C ILE A 122 3.40 1.00 25.25
N ASP A 123 3.46 -0.11 24.52
CA ASP A 123 4.38 -0.24 23.39
C ASP A 123 4.09 0.76 22.28
N THR A 124 2.82 1.05 22.01
CA THR A 124 2.44 2.02 20.99
C THR A 124 2.60 3.46 21.47
N PHE A 125 2.11 3.81 22.68
CA PHE A 125 2.02 5.21 23.10
C PHE A 125 3.17 5.68 23.99
N TYR A 126 3.89 4.80 24.69
CA TYR A 126 5.08 5.14 25.48
C TYR A 126 6.40 4.82 24.76
N TYR A 127 6.46 3.73 23.98
CA TYR A 127 7.66 3.35 23.23
C TYR A 127 7.60 3.70 21.73
N GLY A 128 6.46 4.13 21.20
CA GLY A 128 6.31 4.51 19.79
C GLY A 128 6.42 3.35 18.80
N LEU A 129 6.26 2.10 19.24
CA LEU A 129 6.47 0.92 18.40
C LEU A 129 5.31 0.67 17.44
N SER A 130 5.64 0.27 16.22
CA SER A 130 4.69 -0.18 15.21
C SER A 130 4.16 -1.59 15.52
N VAL A 131 3.04 -1.96 14.88
CA VAL A 131 2.46 -3.31 14.99
C VAL A 131 3.45 -4.41 14.57
N GLN A 132 4.34 -4.11 13.62
CA GLN A 132 5.37 -5.06 13.18
C GLN A 132 6.47 -5.23 14.23
N GLU A 133 6.94 -4.13 14.82
CA GLU A 133 7.95 -4.16 15.88
C GLU A 133 7.42 -4.84 17.14
N ILE A 134 6.17 -4.58 17.53
CA ILE A 134 5.52 -5.26 18.67
C ILE A 134 5.40 -6.76 18.40
N ALA A 135 5.00 -7.16 17.18
CA ALA A 135 4.90 -8.57 16.83
C ALA A 135 6.28 -9.26 16.86
N GLY A 136 7.32 -8.59 16.38
CA GLY A 136 8.70 -9.07 16.45
C GLY A 136 9.22 -9.18 17.89
N LYS A 137 9.00 -8.14 18.69
CA LYS A 137 9.38 -8.07 20.11
C LYS A 137 8.72 -9.17 20.95
N GLU A 138 7.42 -9.38 20.75
CA GLU A 138 6.63 -10.34 21.52
C GLU A 138 6.64 -11.76 20.93
N GLY A 139 7.26 -11.98 19.77
CA GLY A 139 7.30 -13.28 19.09
C GLY A 139 5.91 -13.80 18.68
N VAL A 140 4.99 -12.91 18.29
CA VAL A 140 3.61 -13.25 17.93
C VAL A 140 3.27 -12.85 16.49
N SER A 141 2.11 -13.28 15.99
CA SER A 141 1.63 -12.85 14.68
C SER A 141 1.11 -11.41 14.68
N LEU A 142 1.20 -10.73 13.53
CA LEU A 142 0.61 -9.40 13.32
C LEU A 142 -0.90 -9.38 13.64
N SER A 143 -1.60 -10.48 13.37
CA SER A 143 -3.03 -10.63 13.66
C SER A 143 -3.33 -10.66 15.16
N ALA A 144 -2.42 -11.23 15.97
CA ALA A 144 -2.55 -11.21 17.43
C ALA A 144 -2.43 -9.78 17.97
N VAL A 145 -1.43 -9.02 17.53
CA VAL A 145 -1.23 -7.62 17.93
C VAL A 145 -2.42 -6.74 17.49
N LYS A 146 -2.92 -6.92 16.26
CA LYS A 146 -4.13 -6.23 15.78
C LYS A 146 -5.37 -6.55 16.65
N LYS A 147 -5.50 -7.79 17.14
CA LYS A 147 -6.58 -8.18 18.05
C LYS A 147 -6.45 -7.52 19.42
N TRP A 148 -5.23 -7.38 19.95
CA TRP A 148 -4.98 -6.65 21.20
C TRP A 148 -5.35 -5.17 21.05
N ARG A 149 -4.90 -4.52 19.97
CA ARG A 149 -5.28 -3.15 19.60
C ARG A 149 -6.80 -2.96 19.56
N ALA A 150 -7.50 -3.77 18.79
CA ALA A 150 -8.95 -3.64 18.64
C ALA A 150 -9.68 -3.76 19.98
N GLY A 151 -9.29 -4.73 20.81
CA GLY A 151 -9.89 -4.91 22.14
C GLY A 151 -9.52 -3.82 23.15
N ALA A 152 -8.30 -3.26 23.07
CA ALA A 152 -7.88 -2.15 23.91
C ALA A 152 -8.67 -0.88 23.57
N ILE A 153 -8.73 -0.50 22.29
CA ILE A 153 -9.45 0.69 21.81
C ILE A 153 -10.94 0.61 22.17
N GLN A 154 -11.57 -0.56 21.98
CA GLN A 154 -12.98 -0.74 22.32
C GLN A 154 -13.25 -0.47 23.81
N LYS A 155 -12.40 -0.99 24.69
CA LYS A 155 -12.54 -0.81 26.14
C LYS A 155 -12.22 0.62 26.58
N ILE A 156 -11.17 1.22 26.02
CA ILE A 156 -10.80 2.61 26.32
C ILE A 156 -11.95 3.56 25.94
N ARG A 157 -12.52 3.41 24.74
CA ARG A 157 -13.66 4.21 24.29
C ARG A 157 -14.86 4.05 25.20
N ARG A 158 -15.23 2.80 25.52
CA ARG A 158 -16.33 2.53 26.45
C ARG A 158 -16.10 3.17 27.82
N ASN A 159 -14.88 3.07 28.36
CA ASN A 159 -14.55 3.65 29.66
C ASN A 159 -14.61 5.19 29.65
N LEU A 160 -14.30 5.85 28.52
CA LEU A 160 -14.47 7.29 28.35
C LEU A 160 -15.94 7.69 28.25
N GLU A 161 -16.75 6.92 27.49
CA GLU A 161 -18.19 7.14 27.35
C GLU A 161 -18.95 6.93 28.67
N GLU A 162 -18.51 5.97 29.49
CA GLU A 162 -19.10 5.66 30.80
C GLU A 162 -18.57 6.55 31.94
N GLY A 163 -17.71 7.53 31.65
CA GLY A 163 -17.13 8.43 32.67
C GLY A 163 -16.23 7.71 33.68
N VAL A 164 -15.67 6.55 33.31
CA VAL A 164 -14.77 5.76 34.16
C VAL A 164 -13.35 6.34 34.16
N ILE A 165 -13.05 7.20 33.18
CA ILE A 165 -11.80 7.95 32.99
C ILE A 165 -12.19 9.40 32.70
N ASP A 166 -11.76 10.34 33.54
CA ASP A 166 -11.89 11.79 33.30
C ASP A 166 -10.63 12.32 32.61
N LEU A 167 -10.81 13.32 31.74
CA LEU A 167 -9.74 14.09 31.07
C LEU A 167 -9.27 15.27 31.93
#